data_AF-A0A924GY29-F1
#
_entry.id   AF-A0A924GY29-F1
#
_cell.length_a   1.000
_cell.length_b   1.000
_cell.length_c   1.000
_cell.angle_alpha   90.00
_cell.angle_beta   90.00
_cell.angle_gamma   90.00
#
_symmetry.space_group_name_H-M   'P 1'
#
loop_
_entity.id
_entity.type
_entity.pdbx_description
1 polymer ?
#
loop_
_entity_poly.entity_id
_entity_poly.type
_entity_poly.pdbx_seq_one_letter_code
_entity_poly.pdbx_strand_id
1 'polypeptide(L)'
;VLLLDEPFASLNAMLRQSLRDELAEVRRKWGIPALMITHDIDDVLELADVAFIYKDGQVVQEINLRDATSRALAVAQFAGASQIDEAPRRKKLRAMLKGAHN
;
A
#
# COMPACT_ATOMS: atom_id res chain seq x y z
N VAL A 1 -5.29 10.57 -18.96
CA VAL A 1 -5.15 9.45 -18.00
C VAL A 1 -3.69 9.41 -17.57
N LEU A 2 -3.40 9.23 -16.28
CA LEU A 2 -2.05 8.97 -15.75
C LEU A 2 -1.93 7.49 -15.42
N LEU A 3 -0.82 6.87 -15.83
CA LEU A 3 -0.46 5.50 -15.48
C LEU A 3 0.85 5.57 -14.70
N LEU A 4 0.85 5.07 -13.48
CA LEU A 4 1.98 5.17 -12.57
C LEU A 4 2.34 3.77 -12.08
N ASP A 5 3.59 3.37 -12.28
CA ASP A 5 4.12 2.11 -11.79
C ASP A 5 5.09 2.40 -10.66
N GLU A 6 4.70 2.08 -9.42
CA GLU A 6 5.50 2.28 -8.21
C GLU A 6 6.12 3.69 -8.08
N PRO A 7 5.34 4.78 -8.26
CA PRO A 7 5.87 6.13 -8.49
C PRO A 7 6.64 6.74 -7.30
N PHE A 8 6.41 6.21 -6.08
CA PHE A 8 7.08 6.67 -4.87
C PHE A 8 8.08 5.66 -4.30
N ALA A 9 8.35 4.57 -5.04
CA ALA A 9 9.37 3.62 -4.65
C ALA A 9 10.72 4.32 -4.47
N SER A 10 11.51 3.82 -3.52
CA SER A 10 12.86 4.34 -3.21
C SER A 10 12.94 5.79 -2.69
N LEU A 11 11.81 6.48 -2.49
CA LEU A 11 11.79 7.80 -1.87
C LEU A 11 11.80 7.69 -0.34
N ASN A 12 12.50 8.62 0.31
CA ASN A 12 12.42 8.80 1.75
C ASN A 12 11.00 9.27 2.17
N ALA A 13 10.64 9.06 3.43
CA ALA A 13 9.29 9.32 3.94
C ALA A 13 8.81 10.76 3.71
N MET A 14 9.68 11.75 3.90
CA MET A 14 9.31 13.16 3.74
C MET A 14 8.99 13.51 2.28
N LEU A 15 9.85 13.10 1.35
CA LEU A 15 9.66 13.37 -0.08
C LEU A 15 8.45 12.60 -0.64
N ARG A 16 8.27 11.35 -0.19
CA ARG A 16 7.10 10.53 -0.51
C ARG A 16 5.82 11.27 -0.16
N GLN A 17 5.68 11.76 1.07
CA GLN A 17 4.49 12.50 1.50
C GLN A 17 4.25 13.74 0.63
N SER A 18 5.30 14.54 0.41
CA SER A 18 5.19 15.76 -0.40
C SER A 18 4.68 15.46 -1.82
N LEU A 19 5.17 14.40 -2.46
CA LEU A 19 4.75 14.04 -3.82
C LEU A 19 3.37 13.40 -3.86
N ARG A 20 2.95 12.67 -2.82
CA ARG A 20 1.56 12.20 -2.69
C ARG A 20 0.61 13.39 -2.68
N ASP A 21 0.89 14.38 -1.84
CA ASP A 21 0.07 15.59 -1.72
C ASP A 21 -0.01 16.36 -3.06
N GLU A 22 1.13 16.53 -3.73
CA GLU A 22 1.22 17.19 -5.03
C GLU A 22 0.43 16.43 -6.11
N LEU A 23 0.61 15.11 -6.20
CA LEU A 23 -0.14 14.28 -7.15
C LEU A 23 -1.65 14.36 -6.89
N ALA A 24 -2.06 14.34 -5.63
CA ALA A 24 -3.47 14.47 -5.26
C ALA A 24 -4.03 15.84 -5.66
N GLU A 25 -3.27 16.92 -5.46
CA GLU A 25 -3.65 18.26 -5.88
C GLU A 25 -3.79 18.36 -7.41
N VAL A 26 -2.79 17.90 -8.16
CA VAL A 26 -2.80 17.92 -9.63
C VAL A 26 -3.99 17.13 -10.18
N ARG A 27 -4.22 15.92 -9.67
CA ARG A 27 -5.38 15.10 -10.08
C ARG A 27 -6.70 15.83 -9.84
N ARG A 28 -6.89 16.44 -8.66
CA ARG A 28 -8.11 17.19 -8.32
C ARG A 28 -8.28 18.44 -9.18
N LYS A 29 -7.22 19.22 -9.37
CA LYS A 29 -7.24 20.49 -10.10
C LYS A 29 -7.58 20.30 -11.58
N TRP A 30 -7.04 19.26 -12.20
CA TRP A 30 -7.16 19.03 -13.64
C TRP A 30 -8.14 17.92 -14.00
N GLY A 31 -8.77 17.27 -13.00
CA GLY A 31 -9.71 16.18 -13.20
C GLY A 31 -9.09 14.97 -13.90
N ILE A 32 -7.79 14.74 -13.74
CA ILE A 32 -7.08 13.69 -14.48
C ILE A 32 -7.28 12.35 -13.77
N PRO A 33 -7.93 11.35 -14.40
CA PRO A 33 -7.99 10.00 -13.85
C PRO A 33 -6.59 9.38 -13.83
N ALA A 34 -6.27 8.67 -12.74
CA ALA A 34 -5.01 7.99 -12.53
C ALA A 34 -5.22 6.52 -12.17
N LEU A 35 -4.40 5.66 -12.75
CA LEU A 35 -4.23 4.27 -12.34
C LEU A 35 -2.80 4.12 -11.81
N MET A 36 -2.66 3.58 -10.60
CA MET A 36 -1.39 3.41 -9.94
C MET A 36 -1.23 1.96 -9.50
N ILE A 37 -0.04 1.41 -9.74
CA ILE A 37 0.41 0.13 -9.20
C ILE A 37 1.35 0.46 -8.04
N THR A 38 1.09 -0.13 -6.88
CA THR A 38 1.92 0.02 -5.68
C THR A 38 1.76 -1.20 -4.79
N HIS A 39 2.82 -1.55 -4.07
CA HIS A 39 2.78 -2.48 -2.94
C HIS A 39 2.70 -1.77 -1.58
N ASP A 40 2.76 -0.44 -1.56
CA ASP A 40 2.68 0.37 -0.35
C ASP A 40 1.20 0.67 0.00
N ILE A 41 0.76 0.15 1.14
CA ILE A 41 -0.61 0.36 1.64
C ILE A 41 -0.90 1.84 1.89
N ASP A 42 0.09 2.63 2.31
CA ASP A 42 -0.11 4.04 2.61
C ASP A 42 -0.39 4.85 1.34
N ASP A 43 0.24 4.49 0.21
CA ASP A 43 -0.08 5.08 -1.10
C ASP A 43 -1.56 4.85 -1.46
N VAL A 44 -2.05 3.62 -1.25
CA VAL A 44 -3.43 3.24 -1.52
C VAL A 44 -4.38 4.03 -0.63
N LEU A 45 -4.10 4.07 0.68
CA LEU A 45 -4.95 4.77 1.64
C LEU A 45 -4.96 6.28 1.38
N GLU A 46 -3.86 6.90 0.99
CA GLU A 46 -3.78 8.34 0.79
C GLU A 46 -4.36 8.80 -0.56
N LEU A 47 -4.19 8.03 -1.63
CA LEU A 47 -4.46 8.50 -2.99
C LEU A 47 -5.61 7.81 -3.71
N ALA A 48 -5.96 6.58 -3.32
CA ALA A 48 -6.90 5.77 -4.08
C ALA A 48 -8.35 6.07 -3.70
N ASP A 49 -9.18 6.23 -4.73
CA ASP A 49 -10.63 6.24 -4.62
C ASP A 49 -11.20 4.81 -4.49
N VAL A 50 -10.60 3.89 -5.26
CA VAL A 50 -10.92 2.47 -5.32
C VAL A 50 -9.59 1.72 -5.42
N ALA A 51 -9.47 0.60 -4.72
CA ALA A 51 -8.30 -0.26 -4.77
C ALA A 51 -8.66 -1.67 -5.21
N PHE A 52 -7.80 -2.27 -6.02
CA PHE A 52 -7.92 -3.67 -6.42
C PHE A 52 -6.73 -4.44 -5.86
N ILE A 53 -7.00 -5.50 -5.10
CA ILE A 53 -5.95 -6.42 -4.66
C ILE A 53 -5.73 -7.43 -5.77
N TYR A 54 -4.50 -7.47 -6.26
CA TYR A 54 -4.09 -8.39 -7.30
C TYR A 54 -3.22 -9.50 -6.71
N LYS A 55 -3.52 -10.75 -7.07
CA LYS A 55 -2.77 -11.92 -6.62
C LYS A 55 -2.85 -13.01 -7.68
N ASP A 56 -1.71 -13.65 -7.96
CA ASP A 56 -1.62 -14.81 -8.88
C ASP A 56 -2.25 -14.56 -10.27
N GLY A 57 -2.10 -13.35 -10.81
CA GLY A 57 -2.64 -12.99 -12.12
C GLY A 57 -4.13 -12.61 -12.13
N GLN A 58 -4.76 -12.46 -10.97
CA GLN A 58 -6.18 -12.14 -10.87
C GLN A 58 -6.46 -11.05 -9.83
N VAL A 59 -7.52 -10.27 -10.07
CA VAL A 59 -8.09 -9.39 -9.05
C VAL A 59 -8.86 -10.26 -8.07
N VAL A 60 -8.40 -10.30 -6.82
CA VAL A 60 -9.02 -11.11 -5.76
C VAL A 60 -9.96 -10.28 -4.88
N GLN A 61 -9.82 -8.96 -4.88
CA GLN A 61 -10.67 -8.07 -4.10
C GLN A 61 -10.75 -6.69 -4.74
N GLU A 62 -11.91 -6.06 -4.63
CA GLU A 62 -12.14 -4.63 -4.88
C GLU A 62 -12.53 -3.95 -3.57
N ILE A 63 -12.00 -2.76 -3.33
CA ILE A 63 -12.25 -1.96 -2.13
C ILE A 63 -12.65 -0.55 -2.56
N ASN A 64 -13.83 -0.12 -2.16
CA ASN A 64 -14.26 1.26 -2.30
C ASN A 64 -13.73 2.08 -1.11
N LEU A 65 -12.82 3.01 -1.35
CA LEU A 65 -12.19 3.83 -0.31
C LEU A 65 -12.85 5.21 -0.14
N ARG A 66 -13.88 5.51 -0.94
CA ARG A 66 -14.70 6.73 -0.78
C ARG A 66 -15.73 6.59 0.34
N ASP A 67 -16.14 5.36 0.65
CA ASP A 67 -17.04 5.08 1.78
C ASP A 67 -16.23 4.98 3.09
N ALA A 68 -16.61 5.75 4.10
CA ALA A 68 -15.86 5.84 5.35
C ALA A 68 -15.83 4.50 6.11
N THR A 69 -16.92 3.73 6.08
CA THR A 69 -17.00 2.41 6.72
C THR A 69 -16.06 1.43 6.02
N SER A 70 -16.15 1.35 4.69
CA SER A 70 -15.31 0.50 3.85
C SER A 70 -13.83 0.86 3.98
N ARG A 71 -13.51 2.15 4.08
CA ARG A 71 -12.17 2.65 4.34
C ARG A 71 -11.64 2.21 5.71
N ALA A 72 -12.42 2.33 6.77
CA ALA A 72 -12.02 1.87 8.10
C ALA A 72 -11.76 0.35 8.14
N LEU A 73 -12.61 -0.44 7.46
CA LEU A 73 -12.41 -1.88 7.29
C LEU A 73 -11.15 -2.18 6.49
N ALA A 74 -10.87 -1.44 5.42
CA ALA A 74 -9.67 -1.60 4.62
C ALA A 74 -8.39 -1.35 5.44
N VAL A 75 -8.36 -0.28 6.24
CA VAL A 75 -7.24 -0.01 7.16
C VAL A 75 -7.02 -1.19 8.13
N ALA A 76 -8.10 -1.71 8.74
CA ALA A 76 -8.01 -2.85 9.64
C ALA A 76 -7.52 -4.12 8.92
N GLN A 77 -8.00 -4.37 7.71
CA GLN A 77 -7.62 -5.53 6.90
C GLN A 77 -6.15 -5.46 6.48
N PHE A 78 -5.68 -4.29 6.05
CA PHE A 78 -4.30 -4.05 5.66
C PHE A 78 -3.33 -4.12 6.85
N ALA A 79 -3.73 -3.58 8.01
CA ALA A 79 -2.97 -3.72 9.25
C ALA A 79 -2.82 -5.19 9.67
N GLY A 80 -3.83 -6.03 9.41
CA GLY A 80 -3.76 -7.48 9.58
C GLY A 80 -2.83 -8.16 8.56
N ALA A 81 -2.89 -7.76 7.28
CA ALA A 81 -2.06 -8.32 6.22
C ALA A 81 -0.56 -8.03 6.39
N SER A 82 -0.20 -6.84 6.89
CA SER A 82 1.19 -6.45 7.19
C SER A 82 1.85 -7.36 8.26
N GLN A 83 1.05 -7.94 9.17
CA GLN A 83 1.55 -8.90 10.17
C GLN A 83 1.86 -10.28 9.56
N ILE A 84 1.22 -10.66 8.45
CA ILE A 84 1.39 -11.98 7.82
C ILE A 84 2.72 -12.03 7.04
N ASP A 85 3.17 -10.91 6.47
CA ASP A 85 4.39 -10.86 5.65
C ASP A 85 5.68 -10.65 6.50
N GLU A 86 5.60 -9.98 7.67
CA GLU A 86 6.74 -9.87 8.59
C GLU A 86 7.02 -11.15 9.42
N ALA A 87 5.98 -11.96 9.67
CA ALA A 87 6.05 -13.09 10.59
C ALA A 87 7.07 -14.20 10.20
N PRO A 88 7.22 -14.60 8.91
CA PRO A 88 8.08 -15.74 8.55
C PRO A 88 9.56 -15.45 8.79
N ARG A 89 10.02 -14.23 8.46
CA ARG A 89 11.43 -13.83 8.58
C ARG A 89 11.88 -13.66 10.04
N ARG A 90 11.03 -13.09 10.91
CA ARG A 90 11.35 -12.92 12.34
C ARG A 90 11.41 -14.26 13.10
N LYS A 91 10.54 -15.21 12.75
CA LYS A 91 10.54 -16.55 13.38
C LYS A 91 11.80 -17.35 13.04
N LYS A 92 12.23 -17.27 11.77
CA LYS A 92 13.45 -17.92 11.27
C LYS A 92 14.73 -17.29 11.88
N LEU A 93 14.79 -15.97 11.98
CA LEU A 93 15.92 -15.26 12.60
C LEU A 93 16.06 -15.56 14.11
N ARG A 94 14.94 -15.59 14.86
CA ARG A 94 14.96 -15.97 16.29
C ARG A 94 15.37 -17.43 16.51
N ALA A 95 15.03 -18.34 15.59
CA ALA A 95 15.47 -19.73 15.65
C ALA A 95 16.98 -19.86 15.42
N MET A 96 17.54 -19.12 14.46
CA MET A 96 18.98 -19.12 14.17
C MET A 96 19.81 -18.53 15.32
N LEU A 97 19.36 -17.44 15.95
CA LEU A 97 20.07 -16.82 17.08
C LEU A 97 20.04 -17.67 18.36
N LYS A 98 19.00 -18.50 18.55
CA LYS A 98 18.93 -19.44 19.68
C LYS A 98 19.74 -20.73 19.48
N GLY A 99 20.11 -21.05 18.24
CA GLY A 99 20.95 -22.21 17.92
C GLY A 99 22.46 -21.97 18.06
N ALA A 100 22.89 -20.72 18.22
CA ALA A 100 24.31 -20.34 18.28
C ALA A 100 24.90 -20.31 19.71
N HIS A 101 24.19 -20.86 20.71
CA HIS A 101 24.62 -20.90 22.11
C HIS A 101 24.72 -22.31 22.70
N ASN A 102 24.89 -23.33 21.85
CA ASN A 102 25.31 -24.67 22.29
C ASN A 102 26.62 -25.05 21.63
#